data_AF-A0A7W7Y4W3-F1
#
_entry.id   AF-A0A7W7Y4W3-F1
#
_cell.length_a   1.000
_cell.length_b   1.000
_cell.length_c   1.000
_cell.angle_alpha   90.00
_cell.angle_beta   90.00
_cell.angle_gamma   90.00
#
_symmetry.space_group_name_H-M   'P 1'
#
loop_
_entity.id
_entity.type
_entity.pdbx_description
1 polymer ?
#
loop_
_entity_poly.entity_id
_entity_poly.type
_entity_poly.pdbx_seq_one_letter_code
_entity_poly.pdbx_strand_id
1 'polypeptide(L)'
;MGHGPAVKLGKDNASPYKAKLGIKLFWFYALLYMGFVVINLNWPTLMATHMLGMNFALAYGLGLIIIAMIMAFIYNHMCTKAEREMNKEEEALG
;
A
#
# COMPACT_ATOMS: atom_id res chain seq x y z
N MET A 1 21.81 32.49 -5.75
CA MET A 1 20.96 31.33 -6.11
C MET A 1 20.46 30.76 -4.79
N GLY A 2 19.30 31.11 -4.23
CA GLY A 2 17.99 31.38 -4.84
C GLY A 2 16.94 30.34 -4.43
N HIS A 3 17.13 29.57 -3.35
CA HIS A 3 16.07 28.76 -2.76
C HIS A 3 15.14 29.70 -1.99
N GLY A 4 13.90 29.85 -2.46
CA GLY A 4 12.87 30.60 -1.75
C GLY A 4 12.67 30.04 -0.34
N PRO A 5 12.17 30.86 0.62
CA PRO A 5 12.01 30.42 2.00
C PRO A 5 11.23 29.11 2.02
N ALA A 6 11.77 28.10 2.72
CA ALA A 6 11.09 26.83 2.88
C ALA A 6 9.65 27.10 3.29
N VAL A 7 8.69 26.63 2.47
CA VAL A 7 7.28 26.65 2.83
C VAL A 7 7.21 26.05 4.22
N LYS A 8 6.78 26.86 5.19
CA LYS A 8 6.50 26.39 6.54
C LYS A 8 5.31 25.45 6.39
N LEU A 9 5.58 24.15 6.17
CA LEU A 9 4.58 23.11 6.27
C LEU A 9 3.99 23.26 7.67
N GLY A 10 2.79 23.84 7.75
CA GLY A 10 1.99 23.84 8.97
C GLY A 10 1.85 22.41 9.48
N LYS A 11 1.65 22.26 10.78
CA LYS A 11 1.61 20.96 11.45
C LYS A 11 0.55 20.06 10.80
N ASP A 12 0.98 19.08 10.00
CA ASP A 12 0.09 18.10 9.38
C ASP A 12 -0.41 17.15 10.47
N ASN A 13 -1.55 17.48 11.07
CA ASN A 13 -2.18 16.72 12.13
C ASN A 13 -2.64 15.32 11.64
N ALA A 14 -2.75 15.10 10.33
CA ALA A 14 -3.08 13.82 9.72
C ALA A 14 -1.86 12.89 9.51
N SER A 15 -0.64 13.42 9.60
CA SER A 15 0.61 12.67 9.41
C SER A 15 0.72 11.38 10.26
N PRO A 16 0.44 11.37 11.58
CA PRO A 16 0.47 10.14 12.37
C PRO A 16 -0.63 9.12 12.00
N TYR A 17 -1.77 9.57 11.48
CA TYR A 17 -2.83 8.68 10.99
C TYR A 17 -2.39 7.96 9.70
N LYS A 18 -1.84 8.72 8.73
CA LYS A 18 -1.30 8.18 7.48
C LYS A 18 -0.24 7.11 7.75
N ALA A 19 0.69 7.39 8.67
CA ALA A 19 1.74 6.45 9.05
C ALA A 19 1.19 5.13 9.65
N LYS A 20 0.23 5.20 10.58
CA LYS A 20 -0.39 4.01 11.18
C LYS A 20 -1.13 3.17 10.15
N LEU A 21 -1.87 3.82 9.25
CA LEU A 21 -2.59 3.14 8.18
C LEU A 21 -1.60 2.44 7.23
N GLY A 22 -0.54 3.14 6.81
CA GLY A 22 0.48 2.58 5.92
C GLY A 22 1.17 1.35 6.51
N ILE A 23 1.52 1.38 7.81
CA ILE A 23 2.09 0.24 8.52
C ILE A 23 1.15 -0.97 8.53
N LYS A 24 -0.16 -0.76 8.71
CA LYS A 24 -1.14 -1.85 8.70
C LYS A 24 -1.27 -2.49 7.32
N LEU A 25 -1.31 -1.70 6.25
CA LEU A 25 -1.31 -2.19 4.86
C LEU A 25 0.00 -2.92 4.51
N PHE A 26 1.13 -2.41 4.99
CA PHE A 26 2.43 -3.06 4.80
C PHE A 26 2.45 -4.47 5.38
N TRP A 27 2.03 -4.63 6.64
CA TRP A 27 1.97 -5.95 7.28
C TRP A 27 1.00 -6.90 6.58
N PHE A 28 -0.14 -6.40 6.12
CA PHE A 28 -1.10 -7.20 5.36
C PHE A 28 -0.50 -7.71 4.04
N TYR A 29 0.14 -6.84 3.26
CA TYR A 29 0.81 -7.25 2.03
C TYR A 29 2.00 -8.19 2.30
N ALA A 30 2.77 -7.94 3.36
CA ALA A 30 3.90 -8.78 3.75
C ALA A 30 3.45 -10.23 4.03
N LEU A 31 2.32 -10.43 4.70
CA LEU A 31 1.74 -11.76 4.94
C LEU A 31 1.32 -12.45 3.63
N LEU A 32 0.66 -11.72 2.71
CA LEU A 32 0.29 -12.26 1.41
C LEU A 32 1.52 -12.68 0.59
N TYR A 33 2.54 -11.83 0.57
CA TYR A 33 3.80 -12.10 -0.12
C TYR A 33 4.54 -13.29 0.51
N MET A 34 4.57 -13.37 1.85
CA MET A 34 5.16 -14.51 2.56
C MET A 34 4.46 -15.82 2.20
N GLY A 35 3.12 -15.82 2.14
CA GLY A 35 2.35 -16.98 1.66
C GLY A 35 2.75 -17.41 0.26
N PHE A 36 2.90 -16.44 -0.66
CA PHE A 36 3.40 -16.72 -2.01
C PHE A 36 4.81 -17.34 -1.99
N VAL A 37 5.75 -16.77 -1.23
CA VAL A 37 7.11 -17.32 -1.13
C VAL A 37 7.12 -18.75 -0.59
N VAL A 38 6.34 -19.03 0.46
CA VAL A 38 6.23 -20.37 1.05
C VAL A 38 5.68 -21.38 0.04
N ILE A 39 4.66 -21.01 -0.73
CA ILE A 39 4.08 -21.87 -1.78
C ILE A 39 5.13 -22.14 -2.88
N ASN A 40 5.86 -21.11 -3.31
CA ASN A 40 6.92 -21.25 -4.31
C ASN A 40 8.05 -22.19 -3.85
N LEU A 41 8.38 -22.16 -2.56
CA LEU A 41 9.47 -22.96 -2.01
C LEU A 41 9.09 -24.43 -1.84
N ASN A 42 7.85 -24.72 -1.41
CA ASN A 42 7.42 -26.08 -1.10
C ASN A 42 6.94 -26.88 -2.32
N TRP A 43 6.41 -26.21 -3.35
CA TRP A 43 5.86 -26.88 -4.53
C TRP A 43 6.41 -26.33 -5.85
N PRO A 44 7.74 -26.47 -6.09
CA PRO A 44 8.36 -26.03 -7.33
C PRO A 44 7.79 -26.76 -8.55
N THR A 45 7.30 -28.00 -8.41
CA THR A 45 6.70 -28.78 -9.51
C THR A 45 5.33 -28.25 -9.94
N LEU A 46 4.51 -27.76 -9.01
CA LEU A 46 3.25 -27.04 -9.30
C LEU A 46 3.54 -25.66 -9.93
N MET A 47 4.63 -25.03 -9.49
CA MET A 47 5.16 -23.79 -10.07
C MET A 47 5.97 -23.98 -11.34
N ALA A 48 6.10 -25.21 -11.86
CA ALA A 48 6.68 -25.48 -13.18
C ALA A 48 5.60 -25.94 -14.17
N THR A 49 4.38 -26.17 -13.69
CA THR A 49 3.28 -26.64 -14.52
C THR A 49 2.80 -25.47 -15.38
N HIS A 50 2.99 -25.62 -16.69
CA HIS A 50 2.52 -24.66 -17.68
C HIS A 50 1.00 -24.80 -17.83
N MET A 51 0.25 -23.79 -17.41
CA MET A 51 -1.17 -23.66 -17.75
C MET A 51 -1.32 -22.51 -18.75
N LEU A 52 -1.91 -22.78 -19.92
CA LEU A 52 -2.23 -21.74 -20.92
C LEU A 52 -1.03 -20.91 -21.43
N GLY A 53 0.17 -21.51 -21.53
CA GLY A 53 1.37 -20.80 -22.02
C GLY A 53 2.04 -19.88 -20.99
N MET A 54 1.58 -19.89 -19.73
CA MET A 54 2.16 -19.13 -18.64
C MET A 54 2.38 -20.01 -17.41
N ASN A 55 3.46 -19.74 -16.69
CA ASN A 55 3.77 -20.48 -15.49
C ASN A 55 2.87 -20.02 -14.32
N PHE A 56 2.44 -20.96 -13.47
CA PHE A 56 1.56 -20.67 -12.32
C PHE A 56 2.19 -19.62 -11.38
N ALA A 57 3.52 -19.64 -11.26
CA ALA A 57 4.31 -18.63 -10.55
C ALA A 57 4.07 -17.21 -11.08
N LEU A 58 4.05 -17.06 -12.41
CA LEU A 58 3.85 -15.78 -13.07
C LEU A 58 2.42 -15.28 -12.86
N ALA A 59 1.42 -16.17 -12.98
CA ALA A 59 0.02 -15.83 -12.75
C ALA A 59 -0.23 -15.34 -11.31
N TYR A 60 0.32 -16.03 -10.32
CA TYR A 60 0.22 -15.63 -8.91
C TYR A 60 0.98 -14.33 -8.63
N GLY A 61 2.17 -14.16 -9.21
CA GLY A 61 2.95 -12.93 -9.10
C GLY A 61 2.21 -11.72 -9.67
N LEU A 62 1.57 -11.86 -10.84
CA LEU A 62 0.69 -10.83 -11.41
C LEU A 62 -0.51 -10.55 -10.51
N GLY A 63 -1.09 -11.57 -9.90
CA GLY A 63 -2.15 -11.42 -8.90
C GLY A 63 -1.74 -10.55 -7.71
N LEU A 64 -0.53 -10.76 -7.16
CA LEU A 64 0.01 -9.94 -6.08
C LEU A 64 0.17 -8.47 -6.48
N ILE A 65 0.57 -8.18 -7.72
CA ILE A 65 0.68 -6.82 -8.23
C ILE A 65 -0.71 -6.15 -8.26
N ILE A 66 -1.73 -6.86 -8.75
CA ILE A 66 -3.11 -6.34 -8.75
C ILE A 66 -3.58 -6.04 -7.33
N ILE A 67 -3.32 -6.95 -6.38
CA ILE A 67 -3.68 -6.77 -4.97
C ILE A 67 -2.96 -5.54 -4.38
N ALA A 68 -1.66 -5.37 -4.68
CA ALA A 68 -0.89 -4.20 -4.26
C ALA A 68 -1.47 -2.89 -4.82
N MET A 69 -1.88 -2.87 -6.08
CA MET A 69 -2.52 -1.70 -6.70
C MET A 69 -3.85 -1.35 -6.01
N ILE A 70 -4.69 -2.36 -5.73
CA ILE A 70 -5.95 -2.14 -5.00
C ILE A 70 -5.67 -1.54 -3.61
N MET A 71 -4.68 -2.07 -2.88
CA MET A 71 -4.29 -1.53 -1.59
C MET A 71 -3.76 -0.10 -1.67
N ALA A 72 -2.98 0.23 -2.70
CA ALA A 72 -2.51 1.61 -2.91
C ALA A 72 -3.69 2.57 -3.12
N PHE A 73 -4.70 2.16 -3.89
CA PHE A 73 -5.91 2.96 -4.10
C PHE A 73 -6.71 3.14 -2.81
N ILE A 74 -6.89 2.05 -2.04
CA ILE A 74 -7.56 2.09 -0.72
C ILE A 74 -6.82 3.02 0.23
N TYR A 75 -5.50 2.89 0.34
CA TYR A 75 -4.67 3.74 1.18
C TYR A 75 -4.79 5.22 0.79
N ASN A 76 -4.71 5.51 -0.51
CA ASN A 76 -4.85 6.87 -1.02
C ASN A 76 -6.23 7.45 -0.67
N HIS A 77 -7.30 6.71 -0.95
CA HIS A 77 -8.67 7.15 -0.65
C HIS A 77 -8.89 7.39 0.85
N MET A 78 -8.39 6.49 1.71
CA MET A 78 -8.50 6.62 3.16
C MET A 78 -7.68 7.80 3.71
N CYS A 79 -6.47 8.03 3.19
CA CYS A 79 -5.66 9.18 3.58
C CYS A 79 -6.33 10.49 3.18
N THR A 80 -6.82 10.60 1.93
CA THR A 80 -7.53 11.79 1.45
C THR A 80 -8.79 12.07 2.25
N LYS A 81 -9.55 11.03 2.64
CA LYS A 81 -10.72 11.21 3.50
C LYS A 81 -10.32 11.74 4.89
N ALA A 82 -9.29 11.14 5.49
CA ALA A 82 -8.83 11.52 6.82
C ALA A 82 -8.26 12.94 6.88
N GLU A 83 -7.52 13.36 5.84
CA GLU A 83 -7.10 14.76 5.67
C GLU A 83 -8.31 15.70 5.62
N ARG A 84 -9.34 15.35 4.85
CA ARG A 84 -10.52 16.21 4.68
C ARG A 84 -11.38 16.32 5.94
N GLU A 85 -11.43 15.28 6.77
CA GLU A 85 -12.16 15.32 8.05
C GLU A 85 -11.37 16.09 9.12
N MET A 86 -10.08 15.77 9.31
CA MET A 86 -9.27 16.42 10.34
C MET A 86 -8.99 17.91 10.05
N ASN A 87 -8.81 18.31 8.79
CA ASN A 87 -8.62 19.73 8.45
C ASN A 87 -9.92 20.54 8.55
N LYS A 88 -11.11 19.90 8.43
CA LYS A 88 -12.40 20.59 8.60
C LYS A 88 -12.78 20.77 10.06
N GLU A 89 -12.44 19.81 10.92
CA GLU A 89 -12.71 19.92 12.36
C GLU A 89 -11.86 21.02 13.02
N GLU A 90 -10.60 21.19 12.59
CA GLU A 90 -9.71 22.23 13.12
C GLU A 90 -10.16 23.65 12.72
N GLU A 91 -10.66 23.84 11.49
CA GLU A 91 -11.24 25.12 11.03
C GLU A 91 -12.59 25.43 11.70
N ALA A 92 -13.31 24.41 12.19
CA ALA A 92 -14.58 24.58 12.91
C ALA A 92 -14.41 24.78 14.44
N LEU A 93 -13.24 24.47 14.98
CA LEU A 93 -12.90 24.58 16.42
C LEU A 93 -11.93 25.73 16.73
N GLY A 94 -11.33 26.38 15.73
CA GLY A 94 -10.47 27.56 15.85
C GLY A 94 -11.22 28.87 15.61
#